data_AF-A0A6H2CYU6-F1
#
_entry.id   AF-A0A6H2CYU6-F1
#
_cell.length_a   1.000
_cell.length_b   1.000
_cell.length_c   1.000
_cell.angle_alpha   90.00
_cell.angle_beta   90.00
_cell.angle_gamma   90.00
#
_symmetry.space_group_name_H-M   'P 1'
#
loop_
_entity.id
_entity.type
_entity.pdbx_description
1 polymer ?
#
loop_
_entity_poly.entity_id
_entity_poly.type
_entity_poly.pdbx_seq_one_letter_code
_entity_poly.pdbx_strand_id
1 'polypeptide(L)'
;MSKSVGERLVLSVIICIFGLGVVILHAQIASTNAEVPSEVRRMVDPTVLPLVPPPGAPAEESEPVATGEEEIPVELPDLPVSEEPAPEPDPKAEPAPTPKPAPVAKPTPTPAPAPKAGIGTVTAATLTNTDTGFILTVQCDRPVGDTSYLNLSNPRRLVIDMRQPWDLKTKNVIRSSTGAIKHIVVGAHPDRLRFVVHFRKAPAGKLEPSFTREGNRLVVRVDL
;
A
#
# COMPACT_ATOMS: atom_id res chain seq x y z
N MET A 1 10.54 -49.67 -50.40
CA MET A 1 9.27 -48.91 -50.35
C MET A 1 9.16 -48.25 -48.98
N SER A 2 9.81 -47.09 -48.82
CA SER A 2 9.77 -46.30 -47.58
C SER A 2 8.61 -45.31 -47.65
N LYS A 3 7.53 -45.56 -46.92
CA LYS A 3 6.49 -44.54 -46.70
C LYS A 3 6.96 -43.62 -45.59
N SER A 4 7.02 -42.34 -45.92
CA SER A 4 7.70 -41.27 -45.21
C SER A 4 7.02 -40.92 -43.88
N VAL A 5 7.87 -40.67 -42.89
CA VAL A 5 7.59 -40.18 -41.53
C VAL A 5 6.63 -38.97 -41.47
N GLY A 6 6.46 -38.23 -42.57
CA GLY A 6 5.56 -37.07 -42.66
C GLY A 6 4.06 -37.37 -42.47
N GLU A 7 3.58 -38.56 -42.84
CA GLU A 7 2.15 -38.88 -42.78
C GLU A 7 1.65 -39.11 -41.33
N ARG A 8 2.55 -39.59 -40.46
CA ARG A 8 2.25 -39.81 -39.04
C ARG A 8 2.19 -38.52 -38.23
N LEU A 9 2.92 -37.49 -38.65
CA LEU A 9 2.92 -36.19 -37.96
C LEU A 9 1.62 -35.42 -38.23
N VAL A 10 1.10 -35.49 -39.46
CA VAL A 10 -0.14 -34.81 -39.85
C VAL A 10 -1.37 -35.42 -39.17
N LEU A 11 -1.39 -36.75 -39.00
CA LEU A 11 -2.51 -37.43 -38.34
C LEU A 11 -2.60 -37.10 -36.83
N SER A 12 -1.45 -36.91 -36.15
CA SER A 12 -1.44 -36.52 -34.73
C SER A 12 -1.91 -35.07 -34.48
N VAL A 13 -1.62 -34.14 -35.39
CA VAL A 13 -2.07 -32.74 -35.22
C VAL A 13 -3.59 -32.61 -35.40
N ILE A 14 -4.20 -33.40 -36.29
CA ILE A 14 -5.65 -33.37 -36.52
C ILE A 14 -6.41 -33.93 -35.30
N ILE A 15 -5.89 -34.96 -34.63
CA ILE A 15 -6.52 -35.52 -33.41
C ILE A 15 -6.47 -34.52 -32.24
N CYS A 16 -5.40 -33.73 -32.11
CA CYS A 16 -5.29 -32.72 -31.05
C CYS A 16 -6.27 -31.54 -31.22
N ILE A 17 -6.61 -31.16 -32.45
CA ILE A 17 -7.54 -30.05 -32.70
C ILE A 17 -9.00 -30.46 -32.43
N PHE A 18 -9.39 -31.69 -32.75
CA PHE A 18 -10.76 -32.17 -32.47
C PHE A 18 -10.97 -32.65 -31.02
N GLY A 19 -9.92 -33.10 -30.32
CA GLY A 19 -9.99 -33.49 -28.90
C GLY A 19 -10.19 -32.34 -27.91
N LEU A 20 -9.83 -31.10 -28.29
CA LEU A 20 -10.03 -29.91 -27.46
C LEU A 20 -11.40 -29.23 -27.67
N GLY A 21 -12.12 -29.59 -28.73
CA GLY A 21 -13.37 -28.93 -29.15
C GLY A 21 -14.66 -29.42 -28.45
N VAL A 22 -14.62 -30.54 -27.73
CA VAL A 22 -15.82 -31.17 -27.13
C VAL A 22 -16.04 -30.80 -25.66
N VAL A 23 -15.10 -30.09 -25.01
CA VAL A 23 -15.19 -29.76 -23.58
C VAL A 23 -15.84 -28.39 -23.30
N ILE A 24 -16.19 -27.60 -24.32
CA ILE A 24 -16.68 -26.22 -24.13
C ILE A 24 -18.23 -26.11 -24.12
N LEU A 25 -19.00 -27.20 -24.26
CA LEU A 25 -20.47 -27.13 -24.42
C LEU A 25 -21.31 -27.64 -23.21
N HIS A 26 -20.84 -27.57 -21.97
CA HIS A 26 -21.67 -27.95 -20.80
C HIS A 26 -21.59 -27.02 -19.57
N ALA A 27 -21.16 -25.76 -19.71
CA ALA A 27 -21.12 -24.81 -18.60
C ALA A 27 -22.10 -23.63 -18.78
N GLN A 28 -23.37 -23.93 -19.09
CA GLN A 28 -24.48 -22.97 -19.00
C GLN A 28 -25.66 -23.71 -18.38
N ILE A 29 -25.77 -23.66 -17.05
CA ILE A 29 -27.00 -23.61 -16.23
C ILE A 29 -26.49 -23.45 -14.79
N ALA A 30 -26.53 -22.23 -14.25
CA ALA A 30 -26.71 -21.99 -12.82
C ALA A 30 -26.98 -20.49 -12.56
N SER A 31 -28.03 -20.24 -11.79
CA SER A 31 -28.33 -19.03 -11.02
C SER A 31 -28.91 -17.82 -11.76
N THR A 32 -30.20 -17.93 -12.09
CA THR A 32 -31.16 -16.87 -11.76
C THR A 32 -31.64 -17.10 -10.32
N ASN A 33 -31.14 -16.33 -9.35
CA ASN A 33 -31.92 -16.02 -8.16
C ASN A 33 -31.59 -14.59 -7.73
N ALA A 34 -32.50 -13.68 -8.05
CA ALA A 34 -32.50 -12.32 -7.56
C ALA A 34 -33.12 -12.36 -6.16
N GLU A 35 -32.28 -12.44 -5.12
CA GLU A 35 -32.73 -12.36 -3.74
C GLU A 35 -32.33 -11.00 -3.16
N VAL A 36 -33.34 -10.20 -2.89
CA VAL A 36 -33.29 -8.88 -2.28
C VAL A 36 -32.71 -9.03 -0.87
N PRO A 37 -31.61 -8.33 -0.50
CA PRO A 37 -31.19 -8.33 0.89
C PRO A 37 -32.23 -7.60 1.73
N SER A 38 -32.81 -8.32 2.69
CA SER A 38 -33.72 -7.80 3.69
C SER A 38 -33.00 -6.78 4.58
N GLU A 39 -33.25 -5.50 4.30
CA GLU A 39 -32.78 -4.39 5.09
C GLU A 39 -33.57 -4.34 6.41
N VAL A 40 -33.06 -5.01 7.45
CA VAL A 40 -33.61 -4.93 8.81
C VAL A 40 -33.20 -3.60 9.43
N ARG A 41 -33.96 -2.52 9.16
CA ARG A 41 -33.87 -1.28 9.94
C ARG A 41 -34.55 -1.49 11.29
N ARG A 42 -33.77 -1.85 12.31
CA ARG A 42 -34.26 -1.69 13.69
C ARG A 42 -34.43 -0.19 13.94
N MET A 43 -35.66 0.23 14.23
CA MET A 43 -35.92 1.54 14.84
C MET A 43 -35.16 1.56 16.17
N VAL A 44 -34.08 2.33 16.24
CA VAL A 44 -33.40 2.59 17.50
C VAL A 44 -34.17 3.71 18.17
N ASP A 45 -34.70 3.42 19.35
CA ASP A 45 -35.37 4.40 20.20
C ASP A 45 -34.36 5.49 20.62
N PRO A 46 -34.59 6.76 20.27
CA PRO A 46 -33.67 7.86 20.54
C PRO A 46 -33.85 8.45 21.95
N THR A 47 -34.43 7.73 22.91
CA THR A 47 -34.52 8.18 24.31
C THR A 47 -33.14 8.15 24.99
N VAL A 48 -32.26 9.05 24.55
CA VAL A 48 -31.05 9.46 25.26
C VAL A 48 -31.53 10.33 26.40
N LEU A 49 -31.63 9.73 27.59
CA LEU A 49 -31.82 10.50 28.81
C LEU A 49 -30.62 11.45 28.98
N PRO A 50 -30.84 12.76 29.19
CA PRO A 50 -29.75 13.65 29.56
C PRO A 50 -29.18 13.19 30.90
N LEU A 51 -27.85 13.11 31.01
CA LEU A 51 -27.18 12.94 32.28
C LEU A 51 -27.52 14.16 33.15
N VAL A 52 -28.37 13.97 34.16
CA VAL A 52 -28.59 14.96 35.20
C VAL A 52 -27.35 14.92 36.10
N PRO A 53 -26.53 15.99 36.15
CA PRO A 53 -25.42 16.04 37.08
C PRO A 53 -25.96 16.05 38.52
N PRO A 54 -25.33 15.29 39.44
CA PRO A 54 -25.77 15.26 40.83
C PRO A 54 -25.65 16.65 41.46
N PRO A 55 -26.64 17.06 42.29
CA PRO A 55 -26.60 18.34 42.97
C PRO A 55 -25.45 18.33 43.99
N GLY A 56 -24.44 19.16 43.76
CA GLY A 56 -23.30 19.32 44.68
C GLY A 56 -21.90 19.37 44.03
N ALA A 57 -21.78 19.35 42.70
CA ALA A 57 -20.50 19.61 42.05
C ALA A 57 -20.18 21.12 42.08
N PRO A 58 -19.04 21.56 42.67
CA PRO A 58 -18.63 22.95 42.65
C PRO A 58 -18.38 23.40 41.21
N ALA A 59 -18.85 24.61 40.90
CA ALA A 59 -18.59 25.28 39.64
C ALA A 59 -17.07 25.46 39.46
N GLU A 60 -16.50 24.85 38.43
CA GLU A 60 -15.14 25.19 38.00
C GLU A 60 -15.19 26.56 37.33
N GLU A 61 -14.82 27.53 38.15
CA GLU A 61 -14.53 28.91 37.84
C GLU A 61 -13.31 28.97 36.90
N SER A 62 -13.52 29.56 35.73
CA SER A 62 -12.48 29.75 34.71
C SER A 62 -11.73 31.04 35.02
N GLU A 63 -10.51 30.92 35.53
CA GLU A 63 -9.61 32.08 35.67
C GLU A 63 -8.96 32.44 34.31
N PRO A 64 -8.82 33.74 34.00
CA PRO A 64 -8.24 34.21 32.75
C PRO A 64 -6.70 34.21 32.76
N VAL A 65 -6.17 33.93 31.57
CA VAL A 65 -4.75 33.94 31.17
C VAL A 65 -4.09 35.28 31.51
N ALA A 66 -3.01 35.22 32.30
CA ALA A 66 -2.10 36.33 32.55
C ALA A 66 -0.75 36.11 31.85
N THR A 67 -0.37 37.13 31.09
CA THR A 67 0.92 37.47 30.49
C THR A 67 2.13 37.24 31.40
N GLY A 68 3.25 36.82 30.80
CA GLY A 68 4.58 36.82 31.42
C GLY A 68 5.68 36.53 30.42
N GLU A 69 6.27 37.61 29.88
CA GLU A 69 7.59 37.64 29.25
C GLU A 69 8.66 37.28 30.28
N GLU A 70 9.63 36.41 29.94
CA GLU A 70 10.94 36.43 30.58
C GLU A 70 12.06 35.86 29.69
N GLU A 71 12.96 36.78 29.34
CA GLU A 71 14.42 36.74 29.19
C GLU A 71 15.18 35.45 28.83
N ILE A 72 16.09 35.59 27.85
CA ILE A 72 17.42 34.96 27.91
C ILE A 72 18.47 35.97 27.39
N PRO A 73 19.31 36.56 28.26
CA PRO A 73 20.52 37.27 27.87
C PRO A 73 21.70 36.29 27.87
N VAL A 74 22.43 36.20 26.75
CA VAL A 74 23.70 35.47 26.70
C VAL A 74 24.75 36.40 26.11
N GLU A 75 25.46 37.11 26.99
CA GLU A 75 26.66 37.86 26.63
C GLU A 75 27.85 37.21 27.37
N LEU A 76 28.72 36.55 26.62
CA LEU A 76 29.93 35.89 27.10
C LEU A 76 31.11 36.88 26.98
N PRO A 77 32.04 36.91 27.96
CA PRO A 77 33.11 37.90 28.02
C PRO A 77 34.28 37.64 27.08
N ASP A 78 34.85 38.76 26.61
CA ASP A 78 36.11 38.92 25.87
C ASP A 78 37.31 38.26 26.56
N LEU A 79 38.12 37.55 25.76
CA LEU A 79 39.47 37.11 26.12
C LEU A 79 40.52 37.75 25.19
N PRO A 80 41.72 38.04 25.72
CA PRO A 80 42.66 38.98 25.12
C PRO A 80 43.52 38.41 23.99
N VAL A 81 43.88 39.36 23.11
CA VAL A 81 44.92 39.40 22.08
C VAL A 81 46.16 38.57 22.42
N SER A 82 46.57 37.71 21.47
CA SER A 82 47.89 37.08 21.45
C SER A 82 48.50 37.23 20.05
N GLU A 83 49.78 37.59 20.06
CA GLU A 83 50.57 38.17 18.98
C GLU A 83 50.90 37.22 17.83
N GLU A 84 51.02 37.84 16.66
CA GLU A 84 51.42 37.32 15.36
C GLU A 84 52.94 37.08 15.28
N PRO A 85 53.42 35.92 14.77
CA PRO A 85 54.75 35.80 14.21
C PRO A 85 54.74 35.70 12.67
N ALA A 86 55.82 36.24 12.10
CA ALA A 86 56.16 36.52 10.71
C ALA A 86 55.96 35.39 9.65
N PRO A 87 55.90 35.74 8.35
CA PRO A 87 55.55 34.83 7.26
C PRO A 87 56.75 34.09 6.60
N GLU A 88 56.38 33.15 5.73
CA GLU A 88 57.12 32.45 4.64
C GLU A 88 57.74 31.06 4.95
N PRO A 89 57.83 30.12 3.96
CA PRO A 89 57.64 30.29 2.51
C PRO A 89 56.62 29.34 1.83
N ASP A 90 56.22 29.76 0.62
CA ASP A 90 55.35 29.08 -0.35
C ASP A 90 55.64 27.60 -0.64
N PRO A 91 54.66 26.69 -0.47
CA PRO A 91 54.65 25.40 -1.13
C PRO A 91 54.04 25.52 -2.53
N LYS A 92 54.94 25.49 -3.52
CA LYS A 92 54.80 24.96 -4.89
C LYS A 92 53.38 24.48 -5.27
N ALA A 93 52.73 25.24 -6.15
CA ALA A 93 51.40 24.95 -6.69
C ALA A 93 51.24 23.50 -7.19
N GLU A 94 50.30 22.78 -6.58
CA GLU A 94 49.79 21.49 -7.03
C GLU A 94 48.89 21.71 -8.26
N PRO A 95 48.94 20.84 -9.28
CA PRO A 95 48.09 20.97 -10.46
C PRO A 95 46.61 20.84 -10.10
N ALA A 96 45.80 21.79 -10.60
CA ALA A 96 44.37 21.87 -10.34
C ALA A 96 43.64 20.56 -10.70
N PRO A 97 42.72 20.07 -9.85
CA PRO A 97 41.93 18.89 -10.15
C PRO A 97 41.03 19.16 -11.36
N THR A 98 41.08 18.27 -12.35
CA THR A 98 40.17 18.26 -13.50
C THR A 98 38.71 18.28 -13.04
N PRO A 99 37.84 19.12 -13.64
CA PRO A 99 36.44 19.22 -13.26
C PRO A 99 35.74 17.87 -13.47
N LYS A 100 35.19 17.32 -12.38
CA LYS A 100 34.35 16.12 -12.38
C LYS A 100 33.15 16.36 -13.31
N PRO A 101 32.83 15.44 -14.24
CA PRO A 101 31.67 15.58 -15.10
C PRO A 101 30.39 15.80 -14.27
N ALA A 102 29.64 16.83 -14.62
CA ALA A 102 28.36 17.12 -14.00
C ALA A 102 27.44 15.89 -14.14
N PRO A 103 26.72 15.49 -13.08
CA PRO A 103 25.80 14.36 -13.14
C PRO A 103 24.73 14.64 -14.19
N VAL A 104 24.66 13.77 -15.20
CA VAL A 104 23.61 13.78 -16.22
C VAL A 104 22.27 13.67 -15.49
N ALA A 105 21.40 14.66 -15.68
CA ALA A 105 20.09 14.70 -15.06
C ALA A 105 19.33 13.41 -15.42
N LYS A 106 18.98 12.62 -14.39
CA LYS A 106 18.17 11.42 -14.53
C LYS A 106 16.82 11.84 -15.15
N PRO A 107 16.32 11.16 -16.20
CA PRO A 107 15.04 11.50 -16.81
C PRO A 107 13.94 11.51 -15.74
N THR A 108 13.20 12.62 -15.70
CA THR A 108 12.07 12.80 -14.79
C THR A 108 11.00 11.77 -15.15
N PRO A 109 10.54 10.92 -14.21
CA PRO A 109 9.51 9.93 -14.51
C PRO A 109 8.22 10.63 -14.94
N THR A 110 7.67 10.22 -16.09
CA THR A 110 6.38 10.71 -16.58
C THR A 110 5.30 10.45 -15.53
N PRO A 111 4.47 11.45 -15.17
CA PRO A 111 3.39 11.26 -14.21
C PRO A 111 2.44 10.16 -14.67
N ALA A 112 2.11 9.24 -13.76
CA ALA A 112 1.08 8.24 -14.03
C ALA A 112 -0.28 8.93 -14.28
N PRO A 113 -1.14 8.39 -15.16
CA PRO A 113 -2.46 8.95 -15.42
C PRO A 113 -3.28 9.03 -14.13
N ALA A 114 -3.92 10.18 -13.91
CA ALA A 114 -4.75 10.40 -12.75
C ALA A 114 -5.93 9.41 -12.71
N PRO A 115 -6.33 8.92 -11.52
CA PRO A 115 -7.49 8.04 -11.38
C PRO A 115 -8.76 8.76 -11.86
N LYS A 116 -9.58 8.07 -12.68
CA LYS A 116 -10.87 8.58 -13.17
C LYS A 116 -11.85 8.74 -12.00
N ALA A 117 -12.67 9.80 -11.95
CA ALA A 117 -13.69 9.98 -10.92
C ALA A 117 -14.73 8.84 -10.93
N GLY A 118 -15.22 8.43 -9.76
CA GLY A 118 -16.20 7.36 -9.58
C GLY A 118 -15.71 6.19 -8.72
N ILE A 119 -16.61 5.22 -8.52
CA ILE A 119 -16.31 3.95 -7.83
C ILE A 119 -15.52 3.06 -8.80
N GLY A 120 -14.34 2.61 -8.38
CA GLY A 120 -13.55 1.66 -9.16
C GLY A 120 -13.91 0.22 -8.84
N THR A 121 -13.44 -0.72 -9.64
CA THR A 121 -13.65 -2.15 -9.43
C THR A 121 -12.33 -2.90 -9.33
N VAL A 122 -12.17 -3.68 -8.26
CA VAL A 122 -11.09 -4.67 -8.15
C VAL A 122 -11.59 -6.01 -8.68
N THR A 123 -10.98 -6.44 -9.78
CA THR A 123 -11.36 -7.67 -10.51
C THR A 123 -10.58 -8.89 -10.00
N ALA A 124 -9.35 -8.70 -9.54
CA ALA A 124 -8.56 -9.77 -8.94
C ALA A 124 -7.58 -9.24 -7.90
N ALA A 125 -7.30 -10.06 -6.89
CA ALA A 125 -6.23 -9.81 -5.93
C ALA A 125 -5.54 -11.15 -5.64
N THR A 126 -4.23 -11.20 -5.90
CA THR A 126 -3.43 -12.43 -5.80
C THR A 126 -2.25 -12.21 -4.87
N LEU A 127 -1.98 -13.20 -4.02
CA LEU A 127 -0.86 -13.21 -3.10
C LEU A 127 0.18 -14.23 -3.55
N THR A 128 1.43 -13.79 -3.66
CA THR A 128 2.58 -14.64 -3.97
C THR A 128 3.60 -14.50 -2.85
N ASN A 129 3.95 -15.60 -2.19
CA ASN A 129 5.06 -15.61 -1.23
C ASN A 129 6.39 -15.61 -1.97
N THR A 130 7.38 -14.89 -1.45
CA THR A 130 8.76 -14.88 -1.93
C THR A 130 9.70 -15.33 -0.80
N ASP A 131 10.97 -15.57 -1.11
CA ASP A 131 11.95 -15.96 -0.09
C ASP A 131 12.18 -14.86 0.95
N THR A 132 12.10 -13.60 0.52
CA THR A 132 12.29 -12.41 1.37
C THR A 132 11.00 -11.85 1.97
N GLY A 133 9.82 -12.38 1.62
CA GLY A 133 8.55 -11.78 2.04
C GLY A 133 7.37 -12.17 1.15
N PHE A 134 6.63 -11.17 0.65
CA PHE A 134 5.50 -11.41 -0.24
C PHE A 134 5.20 -10.28 -1.21
N ILE A 135 4.45 -10.63 -2.24
CA ILE A 135 3.92 -9.72 -3.26
C ILE A 135 2.40 -9.88 -3.31
N LEU A 136 1.68 -8.78 -3.12
CA LEU A 136 0.25 -8.66 -3.35
C LEU A 136 0.03 -7.91 -4.66
N THR A 137 -0.58 -8.57 -5.64
CA THR A 137 -0.95 -7.97 -6.91
C THR A 137 -2.46 -7.74 -6.95
N VAL A 138 -2.87 -6.51 -7.19
CA VAL A 138 -4.27 -6.09 -7.28
C VAL A 138 -4.55 -5.61 -8.70
N GLN A 139 -5.51 -6.24 -9.36
CA GLN A 139 -5.97 -5.88 -10.70
C GLN A 139 -7.27 -5.08 -10.59
N CYS A 140 -7.27 -3.92 -11.23
CA CYS A 140 -8.36 -2.97 -11.23
C CYS A 140 -8.90 -2.71 -12.64
N ASP A 141 -10.06 -2.07 -12.74
CA ASP A 141 -10.67 -1.56 -13.98
C ASP A 141 -10.18 -0.16 -14.39
N ARG A 142 -9.56 0.57 -13.46
CA ARG A 142 -8.99 1.91 -13.64
C ARG A 142 -7.65 2.07 -12.93
N PRO A 143 -6.87 3.12 -13.25
CA PRO A 143 -5.62 3.39 -12.57
C PRO A 143 -5.79 3.56 -11.06
N VAL A 144 -4.85 3.03 -10.30
CA VAL A 144 -4.85 3.11 -8.84
C VAL A 144 -4.26 4.44 -8.40
N GLY A 145 -5.02 5.21 -7.62
CA GLY A 145 -4.58 6.46 -7.03
C GLY A 145 -3.66 6.27 -5.84
N ASP A 146 -3.82 7.13 -4.84
CA ASP A 146 -3.01 7.12 -3.63
C ASP A 146 -3.15 5.82 -2.83
N THR A 147 -2.04 5.41 -2.22
CA THR A 147 -1.97 4.26 -1.33
C THR A 147 -1.33 4.67 -0.02
N SER A 148 -1.80 4.09 1.08
CA SER A 148 -1.21 4.29 2.41
C SER A 148 -1.11 2.96 3.13
N TYR A 149 -0.29 2.89 4.17
CA TYR A 149 -0.19 1.70 5.01
C TYR A 149 -0.12 2.06 6.49
N LEU A 150 -0.46 1.08 7.33
CA LEU A 150 -0.42 1.20 8.78
C LEU A 150 0.07 -0.12 9.38
N ASN A 151 1.04 -0.04 10.28
CA ASN A 151 1.52 -1.16 11.07
C ASN A 151 0.75 -1.20 12.40
N LEU A 152 0.07 -2.30 12.69
CA LEU A 152 -0.58 -2.56 13.98
C LEU A 152 0.28 -3.55 14.78
N SER A 153 0.43 -3.32 16.08
CA SER A 153 1.28 -4.14 16.97
C SER A 153 0.51 -5.27 17.66
N ASN A 154 -0.75 -5.07 18.04
CA ASN A 154 -1.51 -6.01 18.88
C ASN A 154 -2.90 -6.35 18.30
N PRO A 155 -3.05 -7.49 17.59
CA PRO A 155 -2.00 -8.38 17.10
C PRO A 155 -1.23 -7.74 15.93
N ARG A 156 -0.03 -8.26 15.63
CA ARG A 156 0.81 -7.79 14.52
C ARG A 156 0.04 -7.91 13.19
N ARG A 157 -0.25 -6.77 12.55
CA ARG A 157 -0.92 -6.71 11.24
C ARG A 157 -0.34 -5.59 10.40
N LEU A 158 -0.33 -5.80 9.07
CA LEU A 158 -0.07 -4.74 8.11
C LEU A 158 -1.39 -4.40 7.44
N VAL A 159 -1.78 -3.13 7.50
CA VAL A 159 -2.95 -2.61 6.81
C VAL A 159 -2.45 -1.83 5.61
N ILE A 160 -3.01 -2.09 4.44
CA ILE A 160 -2.74 -1.37 3.20
C ILE A 160 -4.07 -0.79 2.72
N ASP A 161 -4.14 0.52 2.57
CA ASP A 161 -5.31 1.24 2.11
C ASP A 161 -5.06 1.74 0.68
N MET A 162 -5.99 1.42 -0.22
CA MET A 162 -6.06 1.97 -1.56
C MET A 162 -7.16 3.03 -1.57
N ARG A 163 -6.80 4.30 -1.77
CA ARG A 163 -7.74 5.43 -1.67
C ARG A 163 -8.73 5.44 -2.81
N GLN A 164 -9.80 6.22 -2.62
CA GLN A 164 -11.01 6.29 -3.45
C GLN A 164 -11.96 5.11 -3.19
N PRO A 165 -13.25 5.25 -3.50
CA PRO A 165 -14.18 4.13 -3.40
C PRO A 165 -13.83 3.04 -4.41
N TRP A 166 -13.87 1.79 -3.94
CA TRP A 166 -13.68 0.59 -4.75
C TRP A 166 -14.68 -0.50 -4.37
N ASP A 167 -15.28 -1.11 -5.38
CA ASP A 167 -16.03 -2.36 -5.27
C ASP A 167 -15.09 -3.56 -5.44
N LEU A 168 -15.35 -4.61 -4.67
CA LEU A 168 -14.63 -5.87 -4.76
C LEU A 168 -15.48 -6.91 -5.48
N LYS A 169 -15.05 -7.36 -6.67
CA LYS A 169 -15.72 -8.44 -7.43
C LYS A 169 -15.05 -9.81 -7.27
N THR A 170 -14.05 -9.89 -6.40
CA THR A 170 -13.31 -11.12 -6.08
C THR A 170 -13.48 -11.50 -4.62
N LYS A 171 -12.80 -12.54 -4.15
CA LYS A 171 -12.90 -13.03 -2.78
C LYS A 171 -12.38 -11.99 -1.77
N ASN A 172 -13.16 -11.75 -0.72
CA ASN A 172 -12.78 -10.86 0.39
C ASN A 172 -11.67 -11.44 1.27
N VAL A 173 -11.37 -12.73 1.18
CA VAL A 173 -10.33 -13.37 1.99
C VAL A 173 -9.40 -14.19 1.11
N ILE A 174 -8.14 -13.74 1.03
CA ILE A 174 -7.07 -14.42 0.28
C ILE A 174 -6.26 -15.22 1.30
N ARG A 175 -6.36 -16.55 1.25
CA ARG A 175 -5.64 -17.44 2.16
C ARG A 175 -4.34 -17.88 1.51
N SER A 176 -3.26 -17.90 2.28
CA SER A 176 -2.00 -18.51 1.86
C SER A 176 -1.82 -19.81 2.62
N SER A 177 -1.51 -20.91 1.95
CA SER A 177 -1.19 -22.19 2.62
C SER A 177 0.24 -22.23 3.14
N THR A 178 1.13 -21.43 2.54
CA THR A 178 2.58 -21.40 2.81
C THR A 178 3.06 -19.99 3.18
N GLY A 179 4.30 -19.87 3.65
CA GLY A 179 4.94 -18.59 3.98
C GLY A 179 4.48 -17.98 5.30
N ALA A 180 4.87 -16.72 5.53
CA ALA A 180 4.63 -16.00 6.79
C ALA A 180 3.19 -15.46 6.91
N ILE A 181 2.43 -15.37 5.82
CA ILE A 181 1.06 -14.85 5.81
C ILE A 181 0.06 -15.97 6.11
N LYS A 182 -0.89 -15.69 7.00
CA LYS A 182 -2.04 -16.58 7.28
C LYS A 182 -3.13 -16.35 6.25
N HIS A 183 -3.57 -15.10 6.13
CA HIS A 183 -4.55 -14.65 5.15
C HIS A 183 -4.54 -13.11 5.06
N ILE A 184 -5.12 -12.59 3.99
CA ILE A 184 -5.40 -11.18 3.81
C ILE A 184 -6.92 -11.01 3.76
N VAL A 185 -7.46 -10.11 4.58
CA VAL A 185 -8.87 -9.70 4.52
C VAL A 185 -8.97 -8.40 3.73
N VAL A 186 -9.89 -8.35 2.78
CA VAL A 186 -10.19 -7.18 1.97
C VAL A 186 -11.54 -6.62 2.42
N GLY A 187 -11.53 -5.38 2.90
CA GLY A 187 -12.71 -4.65 3.36
C GLY A 187 -12.95 -3.42 2.49
N ALA A 188 -14.16 -3.30 1.94
CA ALA A 188 -14.60 -2.09 1.25
C ALA A 188 -15.08 -1.06 2.27
N HIS A 189 -14.62 0.18 2.11
CA HIS A 189 -15.07 1.35 2.86
C HIS A 189 -15.51 2.43 1.87
N PRO A 190 -16.31 3.42 2.29
CA PRO A 190 -16.82 4.47 1.39
C PRO A 190 -15.71 5.30 0.71
N ASP A 191 -14.54 5.41 1.34
CA ASP A 191 -13.43 6.26 0.91
C ASP A 191 -12.19 5.48 0.43
N ARG A 192 -12.13 4.17 0.69
CA ARG A 192 -10.96 3.33 0.44
C ARG A 192 -11.29 1.84 0.35
N LEU A 193 -10.39 1.08 -0.26
CA LEU A 193 -10.31 -0.37 -0.09
C LEU A 193 -9.19 -0.70 0.89
N ARG A 194 -9.46 -1.53 1.89
CA ARG A 194 -8.50 -1.90 2.93
C ARG A 194 -8.11 -3.37 2.83
N PHE A 195 -6.82 -3.63 2.75
CA PHE A 195 -6.22 -4.96 2.84
C PHE A 195 -5.58 -5.12 4.21
N VAL A 196 -6.07 -6.05 5.02
CA VAL A 196 -5.51 -6.38 6.34
C VAL A 196 -4.77 -7.70 6.24
N VAL A 197 -3.44 -7.63 6.35
CA VAL A 197 -2.55 -8.78 6.32
C VAL A 197 -2.43 -9.37 7.72
N HIS A 198 -2.84 -10.62 7.87
CA HIS A 198 -2.67 -11.40 9.08
C HIS A 198 -1.48 -12.34 8.94
N PHE A 199 -0.51 -12.23 9.85
CA PHE A 199 0.68 -13.08 9.86
C PHE A 199 0.44 -14.39 10.65
N ARG A 200 1.10 -15.47 10.23
CA ARG A 200 1.22 -16.73 10.99
C ARG A 200 2.24 -16.57 12.10
N LYS A 201 3.39 -16.02 11.75
CA LYS A 201 4.47 -15.64 12.66
C LYS A 201 4.70 -14.15 12.49
N ALA A 202 4.60 -13.40 13.58
CA ALA A 202 4.78 -11.96 13.56
C ALA A 202 6.21 -11.61 13.09
N PRO A 203 6.39 -10.80 12.03
CA PRO A 203 7.71 -10.30 11.64
C PRO A 203 8.22 -9.29 12.68
N ALA A 204 9.54 -9.24 12.82
CA ALA A 204 10.21 -8.30 13.72
C ALA A 204 10.20 -6.88 13.12
N GLY A 205 10.19 -5.86 13.97
CA GLY A 205 10.29 -4.46 13.53
C GLY A 205 9.03 -3.93 12.84
N LYS A 206 9.15 -2.77 12.19
CA LYS A 206 8.11 -2.15 11.35
C LYS A 206 8.26 -2.64 9.91
N LEU A 207 7.15 -2.86 9.22
CA LEU A 207 7.14 -3.25 7.80
C LEU A 207 6.98 -2.01 6.92
N GLU A 208 7.72 -1.99 5.81
CA GLU A 208 7.70 -0.92 4.83
C GLU A 208 7.31 -1.49 3.46
N PRO A 209 6.02 -1.43 3.08
CA PRO A 209 5.57 -1.88 1.78
C PRO A 209 6.04 -0.91 0.69
N SER A 210 6.52 -1.46 -0.43
CA SER A 210 6.76 -0.71 -1.66
C SER A 210 5.58 -0.87 -2.62
N PHE A 211 5.16 0.25 -3.22
CA PHE A 211 4.00 0.32 -4.11
C PHE A 211 4.44 0.63 -5.54
N THR A 212 4.16 -0.28 -6.47
CA THR A 212 4.40 -0.08 -7.91
C THR A 212 3.06 -0.06 -8.63
N ARG A 213 2.83 0.97 -9.45
CA ARG A 213 1.59 1.13 -10.23
C ARG A 213 1.90 0.92 -11.70
N GLU A 214 1.21 -0.02 -12.32
CA GLU A 214 1.37 -0.40 -13.73
C GLU A 214 0.00 -0.30 -14.42
N GLY A 215 -0.36 0.88 -14.91
CA GLY A 215 -1.69 1.13 -15.47
C GLY A 215 -2.78 0.87 -14.43
N ASN A 216 -3.59 -0.17 -14.67
CA ASN A 216 -4.69 -0.59 -13.77
C ASN A 216 -4.28 -1.69 -12.78
N ARG A 217 -2.98 -1.88 -12.55
CA ARG A 217 -2.45 -2.87 -11.61
C ARG A 217 -1.66 -2.18 -10.51
N LEU A 218 -1.91 -2.58 -9.27
CA LEU A 218 -1.09 -2.24 -8.12
C LEU A 218 -0.32 -3.48 -7.67
N VAL A 219 1.00 -3.35 -7.59
CA VAL A 219 1.90 -4.36 -7.03
C VAL A 219 2.42 -3.83 -5.70
N VAL A 220 2.14 -4.55 -4.63
CA VAL A 220 2.64 -4.25 -3.29
C VAL A 220 3.65 -5.31 -2.90
N ARG A 221 4.90 -4.91 -2.67
CA ARG A 221 5.95 -5.80 -2.20
C ARG A 221 6.31 -5.46 -0.77
N VAL A 222 6.43 -6.49 0.06
CA VAL A 222 6.78 -6.36 1.48
C VAL A 222 7.83 -7.40 1.81
N ASP A 223 8.97 -6.95 2.31
CA ASP A 223 10.02 -7.82 2.83
C ASP A 223 9.80 -8.05 4.34
N LEU A 224 10.10 -9.26 4.83
CA LEU A 224 9.73 -9.78 6.16
C LEU A 224 10.93 -10.26 6.98
#